data_AF-A0A7V4H0G3-F1
#
_entry.id   AF-A0A7V4H0G3-F1
#
_cell.length_a   1.000
_cell.length_b   1.000
_cell.length_c   1.000
_cell.angle_alpha   90.00
_cell.angle_beta   90.00
_cell.angle_gamma   90.00
#
_symmetry.space_group_name_H-M   'P 1'
#
loop_
_entity.id
_entity.type
_entity.pdbx_description
1 polymer ?
#
loop_
_entity_poly.entity_id
_entity_poly.type
_entity_poly.pdbx_seq_one_letter_code
_entity_poly.pdbx_strand_id
1 'polypeptide(L)'
;MRTPVLLFSTLLAFAVALPGADDMGYIRARGKPGNAGLFVDGKYVGPASRFTVPEKYAVEAGEREVTLKDPRYEDFTTKVTVRPGKTTKLSYRLKPVEPAKPPFGRLRFGGDGPESFISVTAGDTGAVFINDKFYGYIDELNNAGGGLLLNPGTYNLRVSSQKFGEITRTVTIEANKVTVIPLTK
;
A
#
# COMPACT_ATOMS: atom_id res chain seq x y z
N MET A 1 -31.91 -39.28 49.14
CA MET A 1 -31.39 -39.45 47.76
C MET A 1 -30.90 -38.10 47.27
N ARG A 2 -29.59 -37.93 47.07
CA ARG A 2 -28.98 -36.74 46.47
C ARG A 2 -27.99 -37.21 45.41
N THR A 3 -28.33 -37.03 44.15
CA THR A 3 -27.48 -37.31 42.98
C THR A 3 -26.64 -36.07 42.69
N PRO A 4 -25.31 -36.16 42.52
CA PRO A 4 -24.54 -35.06 41.96
C PRO A 4 -24.48 -35.22 40.44
N VAL A 5 -24.79 -34.14 39.72
CA VAL A 5 -24.53 -34.00 38.28
C VAL A 5 -23.12 -33.44 38.12
N LEU A 6 -22.22 -34.21 37.51
CA LEU A 6 -20.89 -33.75 37.10
C LEU A 6 -21.00 -33.09 35.72
N LEU A 7 -20.73 -31.80 35.65
CA LEU A 7 -20.66 -31.03 34.42
C LEU A 7 -19.24 -31.18 33.84
N PHE A 8 -19.09 -31.93 32.75
CA PHE A 8 -17.85 -31.96 31.97
C PHE A 8 -17.87 -30.79 30.97
N SER A 9 -17.06 -29.76 31.24
CA SER A 9 -16.80 -28.69 30.28
C SER A 9 -15.58 -29.07 29.42
N THR A 10 -15.81 -29.51 28.19
CA THR A 10 -14.75 -29.67 27.19
C THR A 10 -14.39 -28.32 26.60
N LEU A 11 -13.20 -27.81 26.92
CA LEU A 11 -12.60 -26.65 26.27
C LEU A 11 -12.04 -27.10 24.91
N LEU A 12 -12.65 -26.63 23.81
CA LEU A 12 -12.14 -26.87 22.46
C LEU A 12 -11.02 -25.87 22.17
N ALA A 13 -9.76 -26.30 22.27
CA ALA A 13 -8.61 -25.49 21.87
C ALA A 13 -8.49 -25.47 20.33
N PHE A 14 -8.78 -24.33 19.70
CA PHE A 14 -8.41 -24.10 18.30
C PHE A 14 -6.93 -23.72 18.25
N ALA A 15 -6.06 -24.67 17.90
CA ALA A 15 -4.68 -24.37 17.56
C ALA A 15 -4.65 -23.76 16.15
N VAL A 16 -4.39 -22.46 16.04
CA VAL A 16 -4.04 -21.83 14.77
C VAL A 16 -2.59 -22.22 14.48
N ALA A 17 -2.40 -23.25 13.65
CA ALA A 17 -1.08 -23.61 13.15
C ALA A 17 -0.55 -22.44 12.30
N LEU A 18 0.59 -21.87 12.69
CA LEU A 18 1.33 -20.97 11.81
C LEU A 18 1.84 -21.80 10.63
N PRO A 19 1.67 -21.36 9.37
CA PRO A 19 2.21 -22.10 8.23
C PRO A 19 3.72 -22.30 8.43
N GLY A 20 4.18 -23.54 8.22
CA GLY A 20 5.59 -23.88 8.33
C GLY A 20 6.41 -23.11 7.29
N ALA A 21 7.70 -22.89 7.56
CA ALA A 21 8.60 -22.28 6.58
C ALA A 21 8.63 -23.03 5.23
N ASP A 22 8.24 -24.31 5.23
CA ASP A 22 8.07 -25.17 4.06
C ASP A 22 6.86 -24.85 3.18
N ASP A 23 5.99 -23.92 3.56
CA ASP A 23 4.84 -23.49 2.74
C ASP A 23 4.99 -22.06 2.19
N MET A 24 6.07 -21.37 2.50
CA MET A 24 6.29 -19.99 2.05
C MET A 24 7.15 -19.95 0.79
N GLY A 25 6.78 -19.10 -0.17
CA GLY A 25 7.65 -18.72 -1.28
C GLY A 25 7.83 -17.21 -1.35
N TYR A 26 8.39 -16.74 -2.46
CA TYR A 26 8.74 -15.33 -2.62
C TYR A 26 8.38 -14.77 -3.99
N ILE A 27 8.03 -13.48 -4.03
CA ILE A 27 7.77 -12.73 -5.25
C ILE A 27 8.82 -11.61 -5.38
N ARG A 28 9.37 -11.47 -6.60
CA ARG A 28 10.09 -10.27 -7.03
C ARG A 28 9.36 -9.67 -8.22
N ALA A 29 9.14 -8.36 -8.21
CA ALA A 29 8.47 -7.64 -9.28
C ALA A 29 9.41 -6.58 -9.84
N ARG A 30 9.84 -6.71 -11.10
CA ARG A 30 10.73 -5.76 -11.77
C ARG A 30 10.06 -5.20 -13.01
N GLY A 31 9.99 -3.87 -13.12
CA GLY A 31 9.32 -3.25 -14.24
C GLY A 31 9.40 -1.74 -14.23
N LYS A 32 8.58 -1.13 -15.08
CA LYS A 32 8.41 0.33 -15.19
C LYS A 32 6.92 0.69 -15.15
N PRO A 33 6.53 1.74 -14.39
CA PRO A 33 7.36 2.55 -13.50
C PRO A 33 7.78 1.78 -12.24
N GLY A 34 8.97 2.06 -11.70
CA GLY A 34 9.49 1.33 -10.52
C GLY A 34 8.72 1.61 -9.23
N ASN A 35 8.09 2.78 -9.13
CA ASN A 35 7.32 3.20 -7.95
C ASN A 35 5.87 2.70 -7.95
N ALA A 36 5.46 1.91 -8.95
CA ALA A 36 4.14 1.30 -8.95
C ALA A 36 3.91 0.54 -7.64
N GLY A 37 2.72 0.69 -7.07
CA GLY A 37 2.31 -0.08 -5.90
C GLY A 37 2.17 -1.55 -6.29
N LEU A 38 2.83 -2.43 -5.53
CA LEU A 38 2.64 -3.87 -5.62
C LEU A 38 1.51 -4.28 -4.69
N PHE A 39 0.52 -4.97 -5.25
CA PHE A 39 -0.58 -5.60 -4.53
C PHE A 39 -0.50 -7.10 -4.72
N VAL A 40 -0.67 -7.86 -3.65
CA VAL A 40 -0.76 -9.32 -3.67
C VAL A 40 -2.06 -9.72 -2.99
N ASP A 41 -2.90 -10.47 -3.70
CA ASP A 41 -4.25 -10.86 -3.24
C ASP A 41 -5.06 -9.64 -2.73
N GLY A 42 -4.99 -8.53 -3.48
CA GLY A 42 -5.67 -7.27 -3.16
C GLY A 42 -5.01 -6.42 -2.06
N LYS A 43 -4.02 -6.94 -1.33
CA LYS A 43 -3.31 -6.21 -0.26
C LYS A 43 -2.11 -5.45 -0.81
N TYR A 44 -2.01 -4.16 -0.48
CA TYR A 44 -0.80 -3.38 -0.77
C TYR A 44 0.38 -3.88 0.07
N VAL A 45 1.52 -4.12 -0.56
CA VAL A 45 2.73 -4.62 0.12
C VAL A 45 3.90 -3.65 0.08
N GLY A 46 3.84 -2.61 -0.77
CA GLY A 46 4.89 -1.61 -0.94
C GLY A 46 5.12 -1.24 -2.40
N PRO A 47 6.02 -0.27 -2.68
CA PRO A 47 6.43 0.02 -4.04
C PRO A 47 7.22 -1.16 -4.64
N ALA A 48 6.95 -1.46 -5.91
CA ALA A 48 7.56 -2.58 -6.62
C ALA A 48 9.10 -2.51 -6.66
N SER A 49 9.68 -1.30 -6.68
CA SER A 49 11.11 -1.05 -6.65
C SER A 49 11.83 -1.74 -5.48
N ARG A 50 11.17 -1.85 -4.31
CA ARG A 50 11.70 -2.59 -3.16
C ARG A 50 11.88 -4.06 -3.49
N PHE A 51 10.89 -4.69 -4.11
CA PHE A 51 10.85 -6.13 -4.37
C PHE A 51 11.59 -6.53 -5.66
N THR A 52 12.75 -5.94 -5.92
CA THR A 52 13.59 -6.24 -7.08
C THR A 52 14.84 -7.05 -6.68
N VAL A 53 15.90 -6.39 -6.23
CA VAL A 53 17.12 -6.94 -5.61
C VAL A 53 17.62 -5.85 -4.65
N PRO A 54 17.91 -6.15 -3.37
CA PRO A 54 17.99 -7.48 -2.76
C PRO A 54 16.67 -8.04 -2.23
N GLU A 55 15.66 -7.21 -1.95
CA GLU A 55 14.45 -7.67 -1.26
C GLU A 55 13.57 -8.57 -2.14
N LYS A 56 12.67 -9.29 -1.48
CA LYS A 56 11.65 -10.19 -2.05
C LYS A 56 10.46 -10.22 -1.10
N TYR A 57 9.25 -10.23 -1.64
CA TYR A 57 8.04 -10.31 -0.84
C TYR A 57 7.76 -11.77 -0.48
N ALA A 58 7.64 -12.09 0.81
CA ALA A 58 7.30 -13.44 1.27
C ALA A 58 5.77 -13.61 1.28
N VAL A 59 5.30 -14.72 0.73
CA VAL A 59 3.86 -15.05 0.68
C VAL A 59 3.72 -16.56 0.68
N GLU A 60 2.60 -17.05 1.17
CA GLU A 60 2.24 -18.46 1.08
C GLU A 60 2.31 -18.97 -0.37
N ALA A 61 2.81 -20.19 -0.52
CA ALA A 61 2.82 -20.90 -1.79
C ALA A 61 1.40 -21.08 -2.35
N GLY A 62 1.34 -21.38 -3.64
CA GLY A 62 0.10 -21.48 -4.40
C GLY A 62 -0.04 -20.40 -5.46
N GLU A 63 -1.23 -20.34 -6.05
CA GLU A 63 -1.58 -19.29 -7.00
C GLU A 63 -1.87 -17.99 -6.24
N ARG A 64 -1.21 -16.90 -6.64
CA ARG A 64 -1.38 -15.57 -6.06
C ARG A 64 -1.71 -14.57 -7.15
N GLU A 65 -2.68 -13.71 -6.90
CA GLU A 65 -2.96 -12.59 -7.79
C GLU A 65 -2.01 -11.44 -7.46
N VAL A 66 -1.35 -10.91 -8.48
CA VAL A 66 -0.44 -9.77 -8.37
C VAL A 66 -0.97 -8.64 -9.22
N THR A 67 -1.17 -7.47 -8.61
CA THR A 67 -1.56 -6.25 -9.32
C THR A 67 -0.52 -5.15 -9.12
N LEU A 68 -0.13 -4.50 -10.21
CA LEU A 68 0.72 -3.32 -10.21
C LEU A 68 -0.15 -2.11 -10.52
N LYS A 69 -0.10 -1.10 -9.65
CA LYS A 69 -0.93 0.11 -9.77
C LYS A 69 -0.09 1.37 -9.73
N ASP A 70 -0.40 2.30 -10.62
CA ASP A 70 0.14 3.66 -10.63
C ASP A 70 -0.89 4.59 -11.26
N PRO A 71 -1.23 5.74 -10.66
CA PRO A 71 -2.30 6.60 -11.17
C PRO A 71 -2.06 7.12 -12.59
N ARG A 72 -0.80 7.09 -13.08
CA ARG A 72 -0.39 7.54 -14.42
C ARG A 72 -0.45 6.43 -15.47
N TYR A 73 -0.84 5.21 -15.10
CA TYR A 73 -0.82 4.04 -15.96
C TYR A 73 -2.10 3.19 -15.78
N GLU A 74 -2.33 2.28 -16.73
CA GLU A 74 -3.31 1.21 -16.60
C GLU A 74 -2.83 0.19 -15.55
N ASP A 75 -3.76 -0.29 -14.70
CA ASP A 75 -3.49 -1.37 -13.76
C ASP A 75 -3.10 -2.65 -14.53
N PHE A 76 -2.09 -3.36 -14.03
CA PHE A 76 -1.67 -4.64 -14.57
C PHE A 76 -1.89 -5.74 -13.54
N THR A 77 -2.84 -6.64 -13.81
CA THR A 77 -3.13 -7.80 -12.97
C THR A 77 -2.70 -9.09 -13.65
N THR A 78 -2.05 -9.98 -12.91
CA THR A 78 -1.69 -11.31 -13.39
C THR A 78 -1.67 -12.31 -12.24
N LYS A 79 -1.83 -13.60 -12.56
CA LYS A 79 -1.67 -14.69 -11.60
C LYS A 79 -0.25 -15.24 -11.68
N VAL A 80 0.35 -15.50 -10.54
CA VAL A 80 1.67 -16.12 -10.43
C VAL A 80 1.61 -17.37 -9.56
N THR A 81 2.32 -18.41 -9.95
CA THR A 81 2.49 -19.60 -9.10
C THR A 81 3.70 -19.40 -8.20
N VAL A 82 3.46 -19.30 -6.90
CA VAL A 82 4.49 -19.24 -5.87
C VAL A 82 4.79 -20.66 -5.41
N ARG A 83 6.05 -21.07 -5.53
CA ARG A 83 6.50 -22.40 -5.07
C ARG A 83 7.24 -22.26 -3.73
N PRO A 84 7.10 -23.23 -2.81
CA PRO A 84 7.80 -23.18 -1.53
C PRO A 84 9.31 -23.03 -1.66
N GLY A 85 9.88 -22.15 -0.84
CA GLY A 85 11.31 -21.79 -0.82
C GLY A 85 11.82 -21.11 -2.10
N LYS A 86 11.03 -21.01 -3.18
CA LYS A 86 11.45 -20.45 -4.46
C LYS A 86 11.04 -18.99 -4.59
N THR A 87 11.78 -18.27 -5.43
CA THR A 87 11.45 -16.89 -5.80
C THR A 87 10.87 -16.84 -7.21
N THR A 88 9.60 -16.50 -7.32
CA THR A 88 8.91 -16.20 -8.56
C THR A 88 9.27 -14.78 -9.00
N LYS A 89 9.80 -14.63 -10.21
CA LYS A 89 10.19 -13.34 -10.79
C LYS A 89 9.11 -12.90 -11.77
N LEU A 90 8.48 -11.78 -11.49
CA LEU A 90 7.53 -11.10 -12.36
C LEU A 90 8.21 -9.92 -13.05
N SER A 91 8.20 -9.91 -14.37
CA SER A 91 8.59 -8.75 -15.18
C SER A 91 7.33 -8.05 -15.69
N TYR A 92 7.26 -6.72 -15.57
CA TYR A 92 6.11 -5.94 -16.03
C TYR A 92 6.51 -4.64 -16.73
N ARG A 93 5.59 -4.11 -17.54
CA ARG A 93 5.66 -2.76 -18.12
C ARG A 93 4.24 -2.22 -18.20
N LEU A 94 3.95 -1.17 -17.44
CA LEU A 94 2.62 -0.57 -17.45
C LEU A 94 2.43 0.31 -18.68
N LYS A 95 1.18 0.42 -19.13
CA LYS A 95 0.79 1.29 -20.25
C LYS A 95 0.37 2.66 -19.69
N PRO A 96 0.99 3.78 -20.13
CA PRO A 96 0.59 5.10 -19.68
C PRO A 96 -0.86 5.41 -20.05
N VAL A 97 -1.55 6.15 -19.18
CA VAL A 97 -2.87 6.73 -19.49
C VAL A 97 -2.74 8.21 -19.88
N GLU A 98 -3.80 8.79 -20.43
CA GLU A 98 -3.85 10.23 -20.67
C GLU A 98 -3.68 10.98 -19.34
N PRO A 99 -2.71 11.91 -19.23
CA PRO A 99 -2.52 12.67 -18.01
C PRO A 99 -3.71 13.60 -17.77
N ALA A 100 -4.03 13.83 -16.50
CA ALA A 100 -4.96 14.88 -16.13
C ALA A 100 -4.49 16.23 -16.70
N LYS A 101 -5.43 17.15 -16.95
CA LYS A 101 -5.17 18.49 -17.48
C LYS A 101 -5.35 19.54 -16.39
N PRO A 102 -4.57 20.63 -16.40
CA PRO A 102 -4.71 21.72 -15.42
C PRO A 102 -6.09 22.40 -15.51
N PRO A 103 -6.50 23.17 -14.49
CA PRO A 103 -5.74 23.54 -13.30
C PRO A 103 -5.61 22.39 -12.29
N PHE A 104 -4.55 22.42 -11.49
CA PHE A 104 -4.34 21.50 -10.38
C PHE A 104 -4.21 22.26 -9.07
N GLY A 105 -4.60 21.63 -7.97
CA GLY A 105 -4.04 21.90 -6.65
C GLY A 105 -3.02 20.83 -6.28
N ARG A 106 -2.22 21.12 -5.24
CA ARG A 106 -1.19 20.20 -4.75
C ARG A 106 -1.55 19.74 -3.34
N LEU A 107 -1.76 18.44 -3.17
CA LEU A 107 -1.84 17.81 -1.85
C LEU A 107 -0.42 17.50 -1.37
N ARG A 108 -0.11 17.87 -0.12
CA ARG A 108 1.14 17.51 0.56
C ARG A 108 0.84 16.91 1.93
N PHE A 109 1.78 16.11 2.42
CA PHE A 109 1.78 15.67 3.81
C PHE A 109 2.74 16.57 4.61
N GLY A 110 2.36 16.94 5.82
CA GLY A 110 3.20 17.75 6.72
C GLY A 110 3.41 17.05 8.06
N GLY A 111 4.52 17.35 8.74
CA GLY A 111 4.74 16.99 10.14
C GLY A 111 4.18 18.04 11.10
N ASP A 112 4.88 18.25 12.22
CA ASP A 112 4.51 19.02 13.41
C ASP A 112 4.39 20.55 13.18
N GLY A 113 3.83 20.98 12.05
CA GLY A 113 3.55 22.37 11.71
C GLY A 113 2.93 22.55 10.33
N PRO A 114 2.20 23.67 10.11
CA PRO A 114 1.51 23.98 8.86
C PRO A 114 2.45 24.18 7.66
N GLU A 115 3.75 24.36 7.90
CA GLU A 115 4.78 24.64 6.88
C GLU A 115 5.87 23.56 6.81
N SER A 116 5.55 22.31 7.12
CA SER A 116 6.54 21.23 7.04
C SER A 116 6.95 20.94 5.59
N PHE A 117 7.93 21.69 5.09
CA PHE A 117 8.63 21.46 3.81
C PHE A 117 9.69 20.35 3.91
N ILE A 118 9.97 19.88 5.12
CA ILE A 118 10.93 18.81 5.40
C ILE A 118 10.17 17.47 5.41
N SER A 119 10.72 16.46 4.72
CA SER A 119 10.18 15.10 4.74
C SER A 119 10.35 14.50 6.13
N VAL A 120 9.31 14.58 6.96
CA VAL A 120 9.21 13.85 8.24
C VAL A 120 8.92 12.35 8.03
N THR A 121 8.69 11.95 6.78
CA THR A 121 8.22 10.61 6.39
C THR A 121 9.29 9.80 5.66
N ALA A 122 10.56 10.17 5.73
CA ALA A 122 11.64 9.42 5.08
C ALA A 122 11.51 7.91 5.33
N GLY A 123 11.41 7.13 4.25
CA GLY A 123 11.24 5.66 4.30
C GLY A 123 9.83 5.15 4.58
N ASP A 124 8.85 6.01 4.82
CA ASP A 124 7.45 5.61 4.99
C ASP A 124 6.83 5.27 3.64
N THR A 125 6.78 3.97 3.35
CA THR A 125 6.16 3.46 2.13
C THR A 125 4.68 3.15 2.30
N GLY A 126 4.01 3.80 3.26
CA GLY A 126 2.57 3.71 3.44
C GLY A 126 1.79 4.12 2.21
N ALA A 127 0.74 3.38 1.87
CA ALA A 127 -0.06 3.67 0.68
C ALA A 127 -0.94 4.91 0.87
N VAL A 128 -1.08 5.69 -0.20
CA VAL A 128 -1.97 6.84 -0.29
C VAL A 128 -3.07 6.52 -1.29
N PHE A 129 -4.31 6.61 -0.84
CA PHE A 129 -5.50 6.38 -1.64
C PHE A 129 -6.34 7.66 -1.72
N ILE A 130 -6.86 7.93 -2.92
CA ILE A 130 -7.82 9.00 -3.20
C ILE A 130 -9.04 8.34 -3.84
N ASN A 131 -10.21 8.45 -3.19
CA ASN A 131 -11.44 7.77 -3.61
C ASN A 131 -11.18 6.27 -3.90
N ASP A 132 -10.54 5.59 -2.95
CA ASP A 132 -10.14 4.17 -3.00
C ASP A 132 -9.15 3.76 -4.10
N LYS A 133 -8.76 4.67 -5.00
CA LYS A 133 -7.70 4.44 -5.98
C LYS A 133 -6.34 4.74 -5.37
N PHE A 134 -5.36 3.89 -5.65
CA PHE A 134 -3.96 4.09 -5.23
C PHE A 134 -3.31 5.23 -6.02
N TYR A 135 -2.64 6.15 -5.32
CA TYR A 135 -1.97 7.32 -5.91
C TYR A 135 -0.48 7.43 -5.61
N GLY A 136 0.10 6.41 -4.98
CA GLY A 136 1.51 6.39 -4.59
C GLY A 136 1.67 6.10 -3.10
N TYR A 137 2.87 6.35 -2.59
CA TYR A 137 3.19 6.17 -1.18
C TYR A 137 3.74 7.46 -0.55
N ILE A 138 3.67 7.54 0.77
CA ILE A 138 3.91 8.79 1.51
C ILE A 138 5.29 9.39 1.20
N ASP A 139 6.36 8.59 1.27
CA ASP A 139 7.72 9.08 1.00
C ASP A 139 7.91 9.59 -0.44
N GLU A 140 7.29 8.95 -1.44
CA GLU A 140 7.27 9.45 -2.83
C GLU A 140 6.59 10.81 -2.93
N LEU A 141 5.49 11.00 -2.19
CA LEU A 141 4.65 12.19 -2.27
C LEU A 141 5.10 13.31 -1.33
N ASN A 142 6.02 13.07 -0.40
CA ASN A 142 6.44 14.04 0.61
C ASN A 142 7.88 14.58 0.45
N ASN A 143 8.52 14.32 -0.69
CA ASN A 143 9.84 14.90 -0.97
C ASN A 143 9.78 16.43 -1.24
N ALA A 144 10.95 17.09 -1.20
CA ALA A 144 11.09 18.51 -1.52
C ALA A 144 10.66 18.76 -2.98
N GLY A 145 9.68 19.65 -3.19
CA GLY A 145 9.10 19.90 -4.52
C GLY A 145 8.05 18.88 -4.99
N GLY A 146 7.85 17.78 -4.26
CA GLY A 146 6.81 16.78 -4.55
C GLY A 146 5.39 17.18 -4.19
N GLY A 147 4.60 16.19 -3.80
CA GLY A 147 3.17 16.31 -3.56
C GLY A 147 2.37 15.67 -4.67
N LEU A 148 1.10 15.41 -4.38
CA LEU A 148 0.17 14.85 -5.34
C LEU A 148 -0.62 15.98 -6.03
N LEU A 149 -0.50 16.05 -7.35
CA LEU A 149 -1.32 16.97 -8.15
C LEU A 149 -2.69 16.34 -8.41
N LEU A 150 -3.73 17.07 -8.05
CA LEU A 150 -5.12 16.67 -8.28
C LEU A 150 -5.87 17.84 -8.92
N ASN A 151 -6.87 17.53 -9.74
CA ASN A 151 -7.82 18.56 -10.17
C ASN A 151 -8.56 19.12 -8.95
N PRO A 152 -9.09 20.36 -9.02
CA PRO A 152 -9.91 20.90 -7.96
C PRO A 152 -11.12 20.02 -7.67
N GLY A 153 -11.43 19.84 -6.39
CA GLY A 153 -12.52 18.98 -5.97
C GLY A 153 -12.37 18.50 -4.55
N THR A 154 -13.38 17.75 -4.10
CA THR A 154 -13.40 17.14 -2.77
C THR A 154 -13.18 15.64 -2.90
N TYR A 155 -12.26 15.12 -2.11
CA TYR A 155 -11.79 13.74 -2.19
C TYR A 155 -11.81 13.05 -0.84
N ASN A 156 -12.06 11.75 -0.84
CA ASN A 156 -11.81 10.88 0.30
C ASN A 156 -10.34 10.45 0.27
N LEU A 157 -9.56 10.93 1.22
CA LEU A 157 -8.16 10.55 1.42
C LEU A 157 -8.08 9.43 2.45
N ARG A 158 -7.37 8.36 2.11
CA ARG A 158 -6.94 7.33 3.06
C ARG A 158 -5.44 7.11 2.95
N VAL A 159 -4.76 7.12 4.09
CA VAL A 159 -3.31 6.94 4.19
C VAL A 159 -3.02 5.88 5.23
N SER A 160 -2.26 4.86 4.85
CA SER A 160 -1.81 3.78 5.74
C SER A 160 -0.34 4.00 6.10
N SER A 161 -0.05 4.87 7.06
CA SER A 161 1.34 5.21 7.44
C SER A 161 1.97 4.18 8.37
N GLN A 162 3.23 3.84 8.12
CA GLN A 162 4.02 3.00 9.02
C GLN A 162 4.41 3.71 10.33
N LYS A 163 4.39 5.06 10.33
CA LYS A 163 4.81 5.91 11.45
C LYS A 163 3.65 6.52 12.22
N PHE A 164 2.57 6.86 11.50
CA PHE A 164 1.43 7.64 12.01
C PHE A 164 0.11 6.85 12.02
N GLY A 165 0.10 5.60 11.52
CA GLY A 165 -1.10 4.78 11.47
C GLY A 165 -2.05 5.13 10.32
N GLU A 166 -3.31 4.70 10.46
CA GLU A 166 -4.36 4.94 9.47
C GLU A 166 -4.94 6.34 9.62
N ILE A 167 -4.95 7.10 8.53
CA ILE A 167 -5.53 8.44 8.46
C ILE A 167 -6.58 8.41 7.36
N THR A 168 -7.84 8.68 7.73
CA THR A 168 -8.95 8.83 6.79
C THR A 168 -9.60 10.18 6.99
N ARG A 169 -9.78 10.96 5.92
CA ARG A 169 -10.49 12.24 5.97
C ARG A 169 -10.94 12.69 4.59
N THR A 170 -11.92 13.58 4.56
CA THR A 170 -12.28 14.32 3.36
C THR A 170 -11.36 15.54 3.21
N VAL A 171 -10.90 15.81 2.00
CA VAL A 171 -9.97 16.91 1.67
C VAL A 171 -10.47 17.65 0.43
N THR A 172 -10.49 18.98 0.51
CA THR A 172 -10.76 19.85 -0.64
C THR A 172 -9.45 20.33 -1.25
N ILE A 173 -9.34 20.17 -2.56
CA ILE A 173 -8.24 20.64 -3.39
C ILE A 173 -8.72 21.84 -4.19
N GLU A 174 -7.97 22.92 -4.12
CA GLU A 174 -8.25 24.15 -4.85
C GLU A 174 -7.18 24.41 -5.91
N ALA A 175 -7.58 25.00 -7.03
CA ALA A 175 -6.67 25.34 -8.13
C ALA A 175 -5.54 26.24 -7.63
N ASN A 176 -4.30 25.92 -8.02
CA ASN A 176 -3.08 26.66 -7.73
C ASN A 176 -2.78 26.84 -6.23
N LYS A 177 -3.45 26.09 -5.34
CA LYS A 177 -3.16 26.08 -3.90
C LYS A 177 -2.46 24.80 -3.47
N VAL A 178 -1.78 24.88 -2.33
CA VAL A 178 -1.22 23.72 -1.63
C VAL A 178 -2.13 23.40 -0.45
N THR A 179 -2.66 22.19 -0.41
CA THR A 179 -3.40 21.64 0.73
C THR A 179 -2.47 20.73 1.52
N VAL A 180 -2.14 21.09 2.76
CA VAL A 180 -1.26 20.30 3.64
C VAL A 180 -2.09 19.43 4.58
N ILE A 181 -1.78 18.14 4.61
CA ILE A 181 -2.40 17.15 5.49
C ILE A 181 -1.41 16.85 6.63
N PRO A 182 -1.69 17.28 7.87
CA PRO A 182 -0.83 16.94 9.00
C PRO A 182 -0.86 15.43 9.29
N LEU A 183 0.33 14.84 9.35
CA LEU A 183 0.60 13.49 9.83
C LEU A 183 1.00 13.58 11.30
N THR A 184 0.05 13.35 12.18
CA THR A 184 0.22 13.40 13.63
C THR A 184 -0.31 12.10 14.22
N LYS A 185 0.24 11.68 15.37
CA LYS A 185 -0.29 10.55 16.15
C LYS A 185 -1.45 11.01 17.02
#